data_AF-A0A5R9KP11-F1
#
_entry.id   AF-A0A5R9KP11-F1
#
_cell.length_a   1.000
_cell.length_b   1.000
_cell.length_c   1.000
_cell.angle_alpha   90.00
_cell.angle_beta   90.00
_cell.angle_gamma   90.00
#
_symmetry.space_group_name_H-M   'P 1'
#
loop_
_entity.id
_entity.type
_entity.pdbx_description
1 polymer ?
#
loop_
_entity_poly.entity_id
_entity_poly.type
_entity_poly.pdbx_seq_one_letter_code
_entity_poly.pdbx_strand_id
1 'polypeptide(L)' 'MKTFATIQEAFEFWVKNIYPSLAPDMKKGRAVQAMQDYLYERGISEKRMRRILLEFGHFEIETIVRLKP' A
#
# COMPACT_ATOMS: atom_id res chain seq x y z
N MET A 1 -8.35 -10.78 11.39
CA MET A 1 -8.03 -10.21 10.06
C MET A 1 -8.53 -8.78 10.01
N LYS A 2 -7.75 -7.86 9.42
CA LYS A 2 -8.15 -6.47 9.20
C LYS A 2 -8.47 -6.28 7.72
N THR A 3 -9.64 -5.75 7.43
CA THR A 3 -10.08 -5.43 6.07
C THR A 3 -10.09 -3.92 5.86
N PHE A 4 -9.87 -3.49 4.62
CA PHE A 4 -9.87 -2.09 4.23
C PHE A 4 -10.90 -1.92 3.11
N ALA A 5 -11.59 -0.78 3.08
CA ALA A 5 -12.58 -0.51 2.04
C ALA A 5 -11.92 -0.11 0.72
N THR A 6 -10.73 0.49 0.80
CA THR A 6 -9.97 0.95 -0.38
C THR A 6 -8.49 0.61 -0.28
N ILE A 7 -7.81 0.62 -1.43
CA ILE A 7 -6.35 0.49 -1.49
C ILE A 7 -5.66 1.65 -0.77
N GLN A 8 -6.22 2.85 -0.81
CA GLN A 8 -5.62 4.02 -0.17
C GLN A 8 -5.60 3.88 1.35
N GLU A 9 -6.70 3.42 1.96
CA GLU A 9 -6.75 3.14 3.41
C GLU A 9 -5.75 2.06 3.83
N ALA A 10 -5.65 0.99 3.03
CA ALA A 10 -4.66 -0.07 3.25
C ALA A 10 -3.23 0.49 3.15
N PHE A 11 -2.97 1.37 2.18
CA PHE A 11 -1.68 2.01 1.97
C PHE A 11 -1.32 2.97 3.10
N GLU A 12 -2.27 3.76 3.58
CA GLU A 12 -2.08 4.61 4.75
C GLU A 12 -1.70 3.80 6.00
N PHE A 13 -2.41 2.69 6.21
CA PHE A 13 -2.08 1.77 7.30
C PHE A 13 -0.67 1.20 7.14
N TRP A 14 -0.30 0.79 5.92
CA TRP A 14 1.05 0.31 5.64
C TRP A 14 2.11 1.38 5.96
N VAL A 15 1.94 2.63 5.51
CA VAL A 15 2.87 3.73 5.80
C VAL A 15 3.03 3.97 7.30
N LYS A 16 1.93 3.93 8.06
CA LYS A 16 1.94 4.24 9.51
C LYS A 16 2.41 3.09 10.40
N ASN A 17 2.15 1.83 10.01
CA ASN A 17 2.30 0.68 10.92
C ASN A 17 3.29 -0.38 10.41
N ILE A 18 3.40 -0.57 9.10
CA ILE A 18 4.22 -1.65 8.52
C ILE A 18 5.55 -1.09 8.01
N TYR A 19 5.53 0.01 7.25
CA TYR A 19 6.75 0.63 6.76
C TYR A 19 7.79 0.92 7.87
N PRO A 20 7.42 1.45 9.05
CA PRO A 20 8.38 1.68 10.14
C PRO A 20 8.99 0.40 10.72
N SER A 21 8.32 -0.74 10.61
CA SER A 21 8.81 -2.04 11.09
C SER A 21 9.58 -2.84 10.03
N LEU A 22 9.59 -2.40 8.76
CA LEU A 22 10.41 -3.02 7.73
C LEU A 22 11.89 -3.01 8.08
N ALA A 23 12.58 -4.08 7.70
CA ALA A 23 14.01 -4.20 7.82
C ALA A 23 14.75 -3.13 6.97
N PRO A 24 15.95 -2.67 7.37
CA PRO A 24 16.65 -1.57 6.72
C PRO A 24 16.97 -1.79 5.23
N ASP A 25 17.15 -3.04 4.82
CA ASP A 25 17.33 -3.46 3.43
C ASP A 25 16.07 -3.29 2.59
N MET A 26 14.89 -3.51 3.19
CA MET A 26 13.58 -3.34 2.56
C MET A 26 13.13 -1.87 2.50
N LYS A 27 13.65 -1.01 3.40
CA LYS A 27 13.42 0.45 3.41
C LYS A 27 14.24 1.21 2.36
N LYS A 28 14.40 0.63 1.17
CA LYS A 28 15.18 1.20 0.07
C LYS A 28 14.39 1.13 -1.23
N GLY A 29 14.81 1.92 -2.22
CA GLY A 29 14.21 1.92 -3.55
C GLY A 29 12.71 2.20 -3.54
N ARG A 30 11.90 1.25 -4.02
CA ARG A 30 10.47 1.45 -4.28
C ARG A 30 9.65 1.72 -3.02
N ALA A 31 9.97 1.07 -1.89
CA ALA A 31 9.20 1.22 -0.65
C ALA A 31 9.33 2.63 -0.07
N VAL A 32 10.56 3.13 0.08
CA VAL A 32 10.81 4.49 0.60
C VAL A 32 10.26 5.56 -0.34
N GLN A 33 10.43 5.39 -1.66
CA GLN A 33 9.88 6.34 -2.63
C GLN A 33 8.36 6.38 -2.57
N ALA A 34 7.68 5.22 -2.52
CA ALA A 34 6.23 5.18 -2.47
C ALA A 34 5.67 5.78 -1.17
N MET A 35 6.34 5.52 -0.04
CA MET A 35 6.01 6.13 1.25
C MET A 35 6.17 7.66 1.19
N GLN A 36 7.30 8.16 0.66
CA GLN A 36 7.55 9.59 0.53
C GLN A 36 6.56 10.26 -0.43
N ASP A 37 6.29 9.65 -1.59
CA ASP A 37 5.35 10.18 -2.57
C ASP A 37 3.94 10.31 -1.97
N TYR A 38 3.56 9.37 -1.09
CA TYR A 38 2.29 9.44 -0.35
C TYR A 38 2.29 10.53 0.73
N LEU A 39 3.32 10.59 1.58
CA LEU A 39 3.39 11.58 2.67
C LEU A 39 3.54 13.02 2.20
N TYR A 40 4.25 13.23 1.09
CA TYR A 40 4.47 14.56 0.52
C TYR A 40 3.47 14.90 -0.60
N GLU A 41 2.39 14.13 -0.73
CA GLU A 41 1.31 14.36 -1.70
C GLU A 41 1.80 14.54 -3.15
N ARG A 42 2.91 13.88 -3.52
CA ARG A 42 3.54 13.99 -4.86
C ARG A 42 2.80 13.20 -5.95
N GLY A 43 1.63 12.66 -5.62
CA GLY A 43 0.84 11.81 -6.48
C GLY A 43 1.40 10.38 -6.54
N ILE A 44 0.61 9.42 -6.10
CA ILE A 44 0.91 7.99 -6.22
C ILE A 44 -0.32 7.26 -6.74
N SER A 45 -0.15 6.54 -7.85
CA SER A 45 -1.25 5.77 -8.45
C SER A 45 -1.66 4.59 -7.57
N GLU A 46 -2.95 4.24 -7.60
CA GLU A 46 -3.47 3.05 -6.92
C GLU A 46 -2.75 1.77 -7.35
N LYS A 47 -2.40 1.65 -8.64
CA LYS A 47 -1.61 0.51 -9.17
C LYS A 47 -0.26 0.37 -8.46
N ARG A 48 0.40 1.49 -8.18
CA ARG A 48 1.68 1.50 -7.45
C ARG A 48 1.47 1.19 -5.96
N MET A 49 0.42 1.72 -5.34
CA MET A 49 0.04 1.35 -3.96
C MET A 49 -0.19 -0.16 -3.83
N ARG A 50 -1.01 -0.75 -4.70
CA ARG A 50 -1.28 -2.21 -4.72
C ARG A 50 0.00 -3.01 -4.78
N ARG A 51 0.92 -2.65 -5.68
CA ARG A 51 2.21 -3.34 -5.82
C ARG A 51 3.02 -3.32 -4.52
N ILE A 52 3.09 -2.17 -3.85
CA ILE A 52 3.82 -2.03 -2.60
C ILE A 52 3.16 -2.83 -1.47
N LEU A 53 1.82 -2.83 -1.40
CA LEU A 53 1.09 -3.63 -0.40
C LEU A 53 1.34 -5.14 -0.57
N LEU A 54 1.39 -5.63 -1.81
CA LEU A 54 1.70 -7.03 -2.11
C LEU A 54 3.18 -7.36 -1.80
N GLU A 55 4.12 -6.50 -2.23
CA GLU A 55 5.56 -6.77 -2.11
C GLU A 55 6.12 -6.54 -0.70
N PHE A 56 5.63 -5.54 0.02
CA PHE A 56 6.22 -5.05 1.28
C PHE A 56 5.24 -5.04 2.46
N GLY A 57 4.00 -5.48 2.25
CA GLY A 57 2.95 -5.42 3.27
C GLY A 57 2.26 -6.75 3.56
N HIS A 58 2.52 -7.80 2.77
CA HIS A 58 1.83 -9.10 2.85
C HIS A 58 0.30 -8.98 2.84
N PHE A 59 -0.23 -8.01 2.07
CA PHE A 59 -1.68 -7.87 1.91
C PHE A 59 -2.19 -8.90 0.91
N GLU A 60 -3.38 -9.42 1.16
CA GLU A 60 -4.21 -10.08 0.17
C GLU A 60 -5.19 -9.06 -0.41
N ILE A 61 -5.29 -8.98 -1.73
CA ILE A 61 -6.12 -8.00 -2.43
C ILE A 61 -7.04 -8.73 -3.41
N GLU A 62 -8.33 -8.76 -3.08
CA GLU A 62 -9.37 -9.30 -3.94
C GLU A 62 -10.10 -8.18 -4.69
N THR A 63 -10.41 -8.40 -5.97
CA THR A 63 -11.22 -7.45 -6.77
C THR A 63 -12.59 -8.05 -7.02
N ILE A 64 -13.64 -7.40 -6.49
CA ILE A 64 -15.02 -7.87 -6.62
C ILE A 64 -15.71 -7.04 -7.70
N VAL A 65 -16.09 -7.67 -8.81
CA VAL A 65 -16.89 -7.05 -9.89
C VAL A 65 -18.32 -7.61 -9.81
N ARG A 66 -19.32 -6.74 -9.68
CA ARG A 66 -20.74 -7.15 -9.60
C ARG A 66 -21.53 -6.46 -10.70
N LEU A 67 -22.22 -7.24 -11.53
CA LEU A 67 -23.26 -6.74 -12.42
C LEU A 67 -24.59 -6.76 -11.66
N LYS A 68 -25.28 -5.61 -11.61
CA LYS A 68 -26.66 -5.55 -11.13
C LYS A 68 -27.62 -5.77 -12.31
N PRO A 69 -28.76 -6.45 -12.09
CA PRO A 69 -29.79 -6.61 -13.12
C PRO A 69 -30.36 -5.26 -13.57
#